data_AF-A0A970Q4V5-F1
#
_entry.id   AF-A0A970Q4V5-F1
#
_cell.length_a   1.000
_cell.length_b   1.000
_cell.length_c   1.000
_cell.angle_alpha   90.00
_cell.angle_beta   90.00
_cell.angle_gamma   90.00
#
_symmetry.space_group_name_H-M   'P 1'
#
loop_
_entity.id
_entity.type
_entity.pdbx_description
1 polymer ?
#
loop_
_entity_poly.entity_id
_entity_poly.type
_entity_poly.pdbx_seq_one_letter_code
_entity_poly.pdbx_strand_id
1 'polypeptide(L)'
;MNSLLAIVFGIMFGIIMQRVGAMEYKNIIKTLRLIDLTVAKFMFLSVGVSAVGVFSLRTMGLVTLDIIKFNYFGVMIGGLIFGVGFAISGYCPGTCIGAWVEGKKDAAFVFLGGLAGVLVYTLVQEGILIHIGRFDMGELMLGDFIPLNTLAVGALYSITIGIIVYVVDTIELKNKEKETAALGQEPDI
;
A
#
# COMPACT_ATOMS: atom_id res chain seq x y z
N MET A 1 -15.43 -1.03 21.51
CA MET A 1 -14.35 -0.06 21.18
C MET A 1 -14.97 1.07 20.37
N ASN A 2 -14.70 2.33 20.75
CA ASN A 2 -15.42 3.50 20.26
C ASN A 2 -15.24 3.67 18.74
N SER A 3 -16.28 3.41 17.94
CA SER A 3 -16.30 3.65 16.48
C SER A 3 -15.93 5.10 16.12
N LEU A 4 -16.06 6.02 17.07
CA LEU A 4 -15.60 7.39 16.98
C LEU A 4 -14.09 7.50 16.69
N LEU A 5 -13.24 6.63 17.27
CA LEU A 5 -11.80 6.62 17.01
C LEU A 5 -11.52 6.26 15.55
N ALA A 6 -12.20 5.25 15.00
CA ALA A 6 -12.03 4.86 13.60
C ALA A 6 -12.40 5.99 12.63
N ILE A 7 -13.47 6.74 12.93
CA ILE A 7 -13.86 7.92 12.14
C ILE A 7 -12.80 9.01 12.20
N VAL A 8 -12.28 9.34 13.39
CA VAL A 8 -11.24 10.37 13.55
C VAL A 8 -9.96 9.98 12.82
N PHE A 9 -9.51 8.73 12.94
CA PHE A 9 -8.33 8.22 12.22
C PHE A 9 -8.55 8.24 10.70
N GLY A 10 -9.75 7.87 10.22
CA GLY A 10 -10.08 7.92 8.80
C GLY A 10 -10.06 9.34 8.22
N ILE A 11 -10.61 10.32 8.96
CA ILE A 11 -10.57 11.73 8.54
C ILE A 11 -9.13 12.24 8.49
N MET A 12 -8.32 11.97 9.53
CA MET A 12 -6.91 12.36 9.56
C MET A 12 -6.13 11.74 8.40
N PHE A 13 -6.33 10.44 8.14
CA PHE A 13 -5.69 9.75 7.02
C PHE A 13 -6.09 10.34 5.67
N GLY A 14 -7.38 10.67 5.47
CA GLY A 14 -7.87 11.32 4.27
C GLY A 14 -7.25 12.69 4.01
N ILE A 15 -7.12 13.53 5.05
CA ILE A 15 -6.47 14.85 4.95
C ILE A 15 -5.00 14.71 4.53
N ILE A 16 -4.28 13.74 5.11
CA ILE A 16 -2.88 13.47 4.76
C ILE A 16 -2.78 13.01 3.30
N MET A 17 -3.64 12.09 2.85
CA MET A 17 -3.63 11.62 1.45
C MET A 17 -3.94 12.74 0.45
N GLN A 18 -4.82 13.67 0.80
CA GLN A 18 -5.12 14.84 -0.03
C GLN A 18 -3.89 15.75 -0.18
N ARG A 19 -3.16 15.98 0.92
CA ARG A 19 -1.93 16.78 0.92
C ARG A 19 -0.80 16.13 0.12
N VAL A 20 -0.71 14.81 0.13
CA VAL A 20 0.28 14.05 -0.66
C VAL A 20 -0.07 14.06 -2.16
N GLY A 21 -1.30 14.43 -2.54
CA GLY A 21 -1.75 14.40 -3.93
C GLY A 21 -1.89 12.98 -4.46
N ALA A 22 -2.04 11.98 -3.58
CA ALA A 22 -2.22 10.58 -3.96
C ALA A 22 -3.60 10.31 -4.60
N MET A 23 -4.53 11.26 -4.54
CA MET A 23 -5.86 11.19 -5.15
C MET A 23 -5.88 11.73 -6.60
N GLU A 24 -4.75 12.21 -7.11
CA GLU A 24 -4.62 12.68 -8.48
C GLU A 24 -4.11 11.59 -9.42
N TYR A 25 -4.85 11.33 -10.49
CA TYR A 25 -4.49 10.32 -11.50
C TYR A 25 -3.13 10.63 -12.13
N LYS A 26 -2.88 11.92 -12.41
CA LYS A 26 -1.61 12.39 -12.97
C LYS A 26 -0.44 12.06 -12.06
N ASN A 27 -0.61 12.16 -10.74
CA ASN A 27 0.46 11.88 -9.79
C ASN A 27 0.73 10.37 -9.71
N ILE A 28 -0.33 9.55 -9.71
CA ILE A 28 -0.18 8.08 -9.74
C ILE A 28 0.52 7.62 -11.01
N ILE A 29 0.16 8.15 -12.19
CA ILE A 29 0.87 7.83 -13.44
C ILE A 29 2.32 8.29 -13.40
N LYS A 30 2.61 9.50 -12.89
CA LYS A 30 3.99 9.97 -12.77
C LYS A 30 4.81 9.04 -11.88
N THR A 31 4.21 8.51 -10.82
CA THR A 31 4.84 7.49 -9.97
C THR A 31 5.04 6.16 -10.71
N LEU A 32 4.04 5.68 -11.45
CA LEU A 32 4.15 4.47 -12.28
C LEU A 32 5.21 4.61 -13.40
N ARG A 33 5.43 5.82 -13.89
CA ARG A 33 6.46 6.17 -14.88
C ARG A 33 7.82 6.51 -14.27
N LEU A 34 7.97 6.42 -12.95
CA LEU A 34 9.18 6.77 -12.19
C LEU A 34 9.65 8.23 -12.38
N ILE A 35 8.73 9.14 -12.70
CA ILE A 35 9.01 10.58 -12.86
C ILE A 35 8.88 11.31 -11.52
N ASP A 36 7.82 11.01 -10.76
CA ASP A 36 7.54 11.62 -9.46
C ASP A 36 7.25 10.52 -8.44
N LEU A 37 8.20 10.29 -7.53
CA LEU A 37 8.15 9.21 -6.55
C LEU A 37 7.57 9.68 -5.21
N THR A 38 7.01 10.89 -5.13
CA THR A 38 6.44 11.44 -3.90
C THR A 38 5.38 10.51 -3.28
N VAL A 39 4.48 9.98 -4.10
CA VAL A 39 3.42 9.06 -3.65
C VAL A 39 4.01 7.70 -3.23
N ALA A 40 4.99 7.17 -3.97
CA ALA A 40 5.66 5.92 -3.63
C ALA A 40 6.41 6.03 -2.29
N LYS A 41 7.15 7.13 -2.06
CA LYS A 41 7.84 7.40 -0.79
C LYS A 41 6.87 7.44 0.38
N PHE A 42 5.74 8.13 0.21
CA PHE A 42 4.70 8.17 1.24
C PHE A 42 4.17 6.76 1.57
N MET A 43 3.92 5.92 0.56
CA MET A 43 3.48 4.54 0.79
C MET A 43 4.53 3.71 1.55
N PHE A 44 5.80 3.74 1.14
CA PHE A 44 6.86 3.01 1.85
C PHE A 44 7.05 3.49 3.29
N LEU A 45 7.04 4.80 3.52
CA LEU A 45 7.15 5.37 4.85
C LEU A 45 5.94 5.01 5.72
N SER A 46 4.73 5.08 5.16
CA SER A 46 3.51 4.67 5.86
C SER A 46 3.59 3.20 6.28
N VAL A 47 4.01 2.29 5.39
CA VAL A 47 4.16 0.86 5.72
C VAL A 47 5.19 0.66 6.84
N GLY A 48 6.32 1.38 6.78
CA GLY A 48 7.35 1.32 7.83
C GLY A 48 6.85 1.79 9.19
N VAL A 49 6.18 2.94 9.24
CA VAL A 49 5.61 3.50 10.48
C VAL A 49 4.52 2.59 11.03
N SER A 50 3.63 2.08 10.17
CA SER A 50 2.58 1.14 10.57
C SER A 50 3.14 -0.15 11.14
N ALA A 51 4.20 -0.71 10.53
CA ALA A 51 4.86 -1.90 11.06
C ALA A 51 5.38 -1.66 12.48
N VAL A 52 6.15 -0.59 12.71
CA VAL A 52 6.64 -0.22 14.05
C VAL A 52 5.49 -0.06 15.04
N GLY A 53 4.43 0.64 14.64
CA GLY A 53 3.26 0.86 15.49
C GLY A 53 2.59 -0.45 15.91
N VAL A 54 2.27 -1.32 14.95
CA VAL A 54 1.61 -2.61 15.22
C VAL A 54 2.48 -3.54 16.05
N PHE A 55 3.79 -3.63 15.76
CA PHE A 55 4.72 -4.43 16.57
C PHE A 55 4.87 -3.89 17.99
N SER A 56 4.86 -2.56 18.19
CA SER A 56 4.88 -1.95 19.52
C SER A 56 3.62 -2.30 20.32
N LEU A 57 2.43 -2.17 19.70
CA LEU A 57 1.16 -2.52 20.33
C LEU A 57 1.06 -4.03 20.65
N ARG A 58 1.67 -4.90 19.84
CA ARG A 58 1.79 -6.34 20.11
C ARG A 58 2.56 -6.61 21.40
N THR A 59 3.66 -5.89 21.65
CA THR A 59 4.49 -6.11 22.86
C THR A 59 3.79 -5.68 24.14
N MET A 60 2.86 -4.72 24.05
CA MET A 60 2.01 -4.30 25.16
C MET A 60 0.80 -5.24 25.39
N GLY A 61 0.60 -6.26 24.54
CA GLY A 61 -0.49 -7.22 24.66
C GLY A 61 -1.87 -6.68 24.27
N LEU A 62 -1.95 -5.50 23.64
CA LEU A 62 -3.23 -4.88 23.25
C LEU A 62 -3.79 -5.41 21.91
N VAL A 63 -2.98 -6.11 21.10
CA VAL A 63 -3.35 -6.53 19.74
C VAL A 63 -2.90 -7.97 19.48
N THR A 64 -3.84 -8.84 19.12
CA THR A 64 -3.58 -10.16 18.55
C THR A 64 -3.41 -10.03 17.03
N LEU A 65 -2.36 -10.65 16.48
CA LEU A 65 -2.19 -10.70 15.03
C LEU A 65 -2.87 -11.98 14.54
N ASP A 66 -4.01 -11.83 13.88
CA ASP A 66 -4.62 -12.92 13.13
C ASP A 66 -3.88 -13.07 11.79
N ILE A 67 -3.15 -14.17 11.66
CA ILE A 67 -2.35 -14.46 10.46
C ILE A 67 -3.29 -15.05 9.42
N ILE A 68 -3.38 -14.40 8.26
CA ILE A 68 -4.14 -14.93 7.14
C ILE A 68 -3.35 -16.09 6.52
N LYS A 69 -4.00 -17.23 6.30
CA LYS A 69 -3.41 -18.41 5.64
C LYS A 69 -2.81 -18.02 4.30
N PHE A 70 -1.56 -18.40 4.07
CA PHE A 70 -0.85 -18.01 2.87
C PHE A 70 -1.06 -19.05 1.76
N ASN A 71 -1.86 -18.68 0.75
CA ASN A 71 -2.04 -19.47 -0.45
C ASN A 71 -1.16 -18.92 -1.58
N TYR A 72 -0.05 -19.59 -1.88
CA TYR A 72 0.93 -19.12 -2.87
C TYR A 72 0.30 -18.87 -4.26
N PHE A 73 -0.51 -19.82 -4.74
CA PHE A 73 -1.17 -19.69 -6.05
C PHE A 73 -2.22 -18.58 -6.05
N GLY A 74 -3.01 -18.48 -4.98
CA GLY A 74 -4.01 -17.42 -4.82
C GLY A 74 -3.37 -16.04 -4.80
N VAL A 75 -2.28 -15.87 -4.05
CA VAL A 75 -1.55 -14.59 -3.94
C VAL A 75 -0.86 -14.23 -5.26
N MET A 76 -0.25 -15.19 -5.95
CA MET A 76 0.43 -14.93 -7.23
C MET A 76 -0.57 -14.50 -8.32
N ILE A 77 -1.65 -15.27 -8.51
CA ILE A 77 -2.67 -14.98 -9.53
C ILE A 77 -3.44 -13.69 -9.17
N GLY A 78 -3.83 -13.55 -7.90
CA GLY A 78 -4.51 -12.36 -7.40
C GLY A 78 -3.67 -11.10 -7.54
N GLY A 79 -2.37 -11.19 -7.20
CA GLY A 79 -1.42 -10.08 -7.36
C GLY A 79 -1.21 -9.66 -8.81
N LEU A 80 -1.15 -10.61 -9.74
CA LEU A 80 -1.08 -10.34 -11.18
C LEU A 80 -2.33 -9.62 -11.70
N ILE A 81 -3.52 -10.13 -11.39
CA ILE A 81 -4.79 -9.53 -11.80
C ILE A 81 -4.95 -8.13 -11.19
N PHE A 82 -4.65 -7.99 -9.91
CA PHE A 82 -4.70 -6.69 -9.22
C PHE A 82 -3.69 -5.70 -9.81
N GLY A 83 -2.46 -6.14 -10.08
CA GLY A 83 -1.42 -5.29 -10.68
C GLY A 83 -1.79 -4.79 -12.07
N VAL A 84 -2.33 -5.67 -12.93
CA VAL A 84 -2.82 -5.29 -14.27
C VAL A 84 -4.00 -4.32 -14.14
N GLY A 85 -4.94 -4.58 -13.24
CA GLY A 85 -6.07 -3.69 -12.96
C GLY A 85 -5.60 -2.29 -12.52
N PHE A 86 -4.65 -2.23 -11.59
CA PHE A 86 -4.07 -0.98 -11.10
C PHE A 86 -3.33 -0.20 -12.19
N ALA A 87 -2.59 -0.89 -13.06
CA ALA A 87 -1.87 -0.27 -14.17
C ALA A 87 -2.82 0.40 -15.19
N ILE A 88 -4.01 -0.19 -15.40
CA ILE A 88 -5.02 0.34 -16.34
C ILE A 88 -5.84 1.44 -15.68
N SER A 89 -6.30 1.23 -14.44
CA SER A 89 -7.17 2.17 -13.74
C SER A 89 -6.44 3.41 -13.24
N GLY A 90 -5.13 3.30 -12.95
CA GLY A 90 -4.32 4.35 -12.32
C GLY A 90 -4.88 4.84 -10.98
N TYR A 91 -5.70 4.03 -10.32
CA TYR A 91 -6.20 4.27 -8.97
C TYR A 91 -6.21 2.96 -8.17
N CYS A 92 -5.80 3.05 -6.91
CA CYS A 92 -5.82 1.93 -5.97
C CYS A 92 -7.11 2.01 -5.12
N PRO A 93 -7.56 0.92 -4.48
CA PRO A 93 -8.89 0.88 -3.85
C PRO A 93 -9.13 2.01 -2.82
N GLY A 94 -8.09 2.45 -2.12
CA GLY A 94 -8.18 3.59 -1.20
C GLY A 94 -8.22 4.96 -1.88
N THR A 95 -7.44 5.16 -2.95
CA THR A 95 -7.43 6.43 -3.68
C THR A 95 -8.66 6.61 -4.58
N CYS A 96 -9.26 5.51 -5.06
CA CYS A 96 -10.53 5.54 -5.81
C CYS A 96 -11.64 6.22 -5.00
N ILE A 97 -11.79 5.85 -3.73
CA ILE A 97 -12.85 6.40 -2.85
C ILE A 97 -12.62 7.89 -2.63
N GLY A 98 -11.37 8.27 -2.30
CA GLY A 98 -11.01 9.67 -2.11
C GLY A 98 -11.21 10.53 -3.37
N ALA A 99 -10.75 10.04 -4.53
CA ALA A 99 -10.93 10.72 -5.81
C ALA A 99 -12.40 10.83 -6.24
N TRP A 100 -13.24 9.83 -5.90
CA TRP A 100 -14.68 9.90 -6.14
C TRP A 100 -15.34 11.02 -5.31
N VAL A 101 -14.95 11.17 -4.03
CA VAL A 101 -15.43 12.24 -3.16
C VAL A 101 -14.95 13.62 -3.63
N GLU A 102 -13.76 13.72 -4.23
CA GLU A 102 -13.27 14.94 -4.90
C GLU A 102 -14.05 15.31 -6.19
N GLY A 103 -14.99 14.46 -6.62
CA GLY A 103 -15.86 14.72 -7.77
C GLY A 103 -15.33 14.19 -9.11
N LYS A 104 -14.27 13.37 -9.10
CA LYS A 104 -13.74 12.75 -10.33
C LYS A 104 -14.63 11.57 -10.72
N LYS A 105 -15.36 11.74 -11.82
CA LYS A 105 -16.29 10.71 -12.35
C LYS A 105 -15.57 9.43 -12.75
N ASP A 106 -14.33 9.54 -13.24
CA ASP A 106 -13.51 8.40 -13.65
C ASP A 106 -13.22 7.45 -12.48
N ALA A 107 -12.99 8.00 -11.28
CA ALA A 107 -12.75 7.22 -10.07
C ALA A 107 -14.01 6.45 -9.61
N ALA A 108 -15.21 6.99 -9.87
CA ALA A 108 -16.47 6.33 -9.54
C ALA A 108 -16.65 5.03 -10.34
N PHE A 109 -16.31 5.05 -11.64
CA PHE A 109 -16.38 3.86 -12.49
C PHE A 109 -15.37 2.78 -12.06
N VAL A 110 -14.15 3.20 -11.70
CA VAL A 110 -13.13 2.27 -11.17
C VAL A 110 -13.59 1.67 -9.85
N PHE A 111 -14.18 2.48 -8.96
CA PHE A 111 -14.69 2.00 -7.67
C PHE A 111 -15.83 0.98 -7.86
N LEU A 112 -16.82 1.29 -8.70
CA LEU A 112 -17.93 0.38 -9.00
C LEU A 112 -17.45 -0.90 -9.70
N GLY A 113 -16.51 -0.77 -10.63
CA GLY A 113 -15.89 -1.92 -11.31
C GLY A 113 -15.11 -2.81 -10.34
N GLY A 114 -14.37 -2.21 -9.39
CA GLY A 114 -13.70 -2.94 -8.32
C GLY A 114 -14.67 -3.66 -7.39
N LEU A 115 -15.77 -3.00 -7.00
CA LEU A 115 -16.81 -3.60 -6.16
C LEU A 115 -17.50 -4.77 -6.88
N ALA A 116 -17.82 -4.62 -8.17
CA ALA A 116 -18.36 -5.69 -8.99
C ALA A 116 -17.35 -6.84 -9.12
N GLY A 117 -16.07 -6.56 -9.32
CA GLY A 117 -15.01 -7.56 -9.35
C GLY A 117 -14.90 -8.36 -8.06
N VAL A 118 -14.98 -7.70 -6.90
CA VAL A 118 -15.01 -8.37 -5.59
C VAL A 118 -16.25 -9.24 -5.44
N LEU A 119 -17.43 -8.75 -5.85
CA LEU A 119 -18.68 -9.53 -5.80
C LEU A 119 -18.59 -10.79 -6.67
N VAL A 120 -18.13 -10.66 -7.91
CA VAL A 120 -17.93 -11.81 -8.80
C VAL A 120 -16.91 -12.77 -8.20
N TYR A 121 -15.80 -12.26 -7.67
CA TYR A 121 -14.79 -13.09 -7.04
C TYR A 121 -15.36 -13.86 -5.84
N THR A 122 -16.14 -13.23 -4.97
CA THR A 122 -16.78 -13.89 -3.82
C THR A 122 -17.76 -14.99 -4.28
N LEU A 123 -18.59 -14.73 -5.29
CA LEU A 123 -19.53 -15.72 -5.84
C LEU A 123 -18.82 -16.89 -6.53
N VAL A 124 -17.76 -16.61 -7.29
CA VAL A 124 -16.95 -17.64 -7.96
C VAL A 124 -16.15 -18.44 -6.95
N GLN A 125 -15.60 -17.79 -5.91
CA GLN A 125 -14.85 -18.45 -4.86
C GLN A 125 -15.74 -19.45 -4.08
N GLU A 126 -16.99 -19.10 -3.78
CA GLU A 126 -17.96 -20.04 -3.21
C GLU A 126 -18.18 -21.29 -4.08
N GLY A 127 -18.12 -21.16 -5.42
CA GLY A 127 -18.18 -22.29 -6.35
C GLY A 127 -16.85 -23.06 -6.53
N ILE A 128 -15.70 -22.39 -6.38
CA ILE A 128 -14.35 -22.94 -6.66
C ILE A 128 -13.64 -23.49 -5.41
N LEU A 129 -14.16 -23.19 -4.22
CA LEU A 129 -13.65 -23.63 -2.91
C LEU A 129 -13.46 -25.15 -2.79
N ILE A 130 -14.14 -25.95 -3.61
CA ILE A 130 -14.03 -27.42 -3.63
C ILE A 130 -12.65 -27.89 -4.14
N HIS A 131 -11.92 -27.09 -4.94
CA HIS A 131 -10.67 -27.53 -5.59
C HIS A 131 -9.38 -26.85 -5.07
N ILE A 132 -9.46 -25.69 -4.41
CA ILE A 132 -8.27 -24.90 -4.02
C ILE A 132 -7.81 -25.17 -2.57
N GLY A 133 -8.64 -25.80 -1.73
CA GLY A 133 -8.29 -26.15 -0.34
C GLY A 133 -7.14 -27.17 -0.15
N ARG A 134 -6.42 -27.56 -1.21
CA ARG A 134 -5.30 -28.52 -1.17
C ARG A 134 -3.91 -27.89 -1.15
N PHE A 135 -3.79 -26.56 -1.25
CA PHE A 135 -2.50 -25.85 -1.32
C PHE A 135 -2.34 -24.72 -0.28
N ASP A 136 -3.06 -24.80 0.84
CA ASP A 136 -2.83 -23.92 1.99
C ASP A 136 -1.61 -24.41 2.77
N MET A 137 -0.47 -23.75 2.57
CA MET A 137 0.76 -24.00 3.34
C MET A 137 0.75 -23.14 4.62
N GLY A 138 -0.23 -23.38 5.49
CA GLY A 138 -0.26 -22.86 6.86
C GLY A 138 -0.16 -21.33 7.04
N GLU A 139 -0.01 -20.92 8.29
CA GLU A 139 0.18 -19.54 8.72
C GLU A 139 1.67 -19.17 8.63
N LEU A 140 2.18 -18.94 7.42
CA LEU A 140 3.57 -18.52 7.25
C LEU A 140 3.74 -17.06 7.66
N MET A 141 4.15 -16.84 8.90
CA MET A 141 4.67 -15.57 9.36
C MET A 141 6.19 -15.54 9.18
N LEU A 142 6.73 -14.41 8.72
CA LEU A 142 8.18 -14.18 8.67
C LEU A 142 8.88 -14.33 10.05
N GLY A 143 8.10 -14.34 11.13
CA GLY A 143 8.54 -14.61 12.50
C GLY A 143 8.78 -16.08 12.85
N ASP A 144 8.34 -17.05 12.04
CA ASP A 144 8.61 -18.48 12.29
C ASP A 144 10.00 -18.92 11.77
N PHE A 145 10.57 -18.17 10.83
CA PHE A 145 11.92 -18.43 10.30
C PHE A 145 13.03 -17.78 11.12
N ILE A 146 12.70 -16.89 12.06
CA ILE A 146 13.66 -16.14 12.87
C ILE A 146 13.24 -16.24 14.34
N PRO A 147 13.92 -17.05 15.18
CA PRO A 147 13.65 -17.15 16.62
C PRO A 147 14.23 -15.93 17.37
N LEU A 148 13.99 -14.72 16.89
CA LEU A 148 14.38 -13.48 17.55
C LEU A 148 13.16 -12.74 18.09
N ASN A 149 13.37 -12.05 19.21
CA ASN A 149 12.38 -11.25 19.90
C ASN A 149 11.55 -10.41 18.91
N THR A 150 10.23 -10.48 18.99
CA THR A 150 9.24 -9.75 18.16
C THR A 150 9.57 -8.25 17.98
N LEU A 151 10.24 -7.67 18.97
CA LEU A 151 10.72 -6.29 19.00
C LEU A 151 11.93 -6.06 18.08
N ALA A 152 12.84 -7.03 17.98
CA ALA A 152 13.99 -7.01 17.08
C ALA A 152 13.54 -7.17 15.62
N VAL A 153 12.55 -8.01 15.33
CA VAL A 153 12.00 -8.13 13.96
C VAL A 153 11.31 -6.84 13.52
N GLY A 154 10.52 -6.22 14.40
CA GLY A 154 9.91 -4.91 14.14
C GLY A 154 10.94 -3.78 13.95
N ALA A 155 12.00 -3.76 14.76
CA ALA A 155 13.07 -2.77 14.67
C ALA A 155 13.96 -2.97 13.42
N LEU A 156 14.25 -4.22 13.04
CA LEU A 156 15.05 -4.51 11.86
C LEU A 156 14.28 -4.17 10.58
N TYR A 157 12.96 -4.46 10.56
CA TYR A 157 12.09 -4.08 9.45
C TYR A 157 11.94 -2.56 9.30
N SER A 158 11.86 -1.82 10.42
CA SER A 158 11.78 -0.36 10.38
C SER A 158 13.09 0.31 9.96
N ILE A 159 14.23 -0.25 10.36
CA ILE A 159 15.55 0.18 9.91
C ILE A 159 15.71 -0.13 8.42
N THR A 160 15.32 -1.32 7.95
CA THR A 160 15.38 -1.67 6.52
C THR A 160 14.49 -0.76 5.68
N ILE A 161 13.26 -0.49 6.10
CA ILE A 161 12.37 0.43 5.37
C ILE A 161 12.88 1.87 5.45
N GLY A 162 13.39 2.32 6.59
CA GLY A 162 14.01 3.64 6.72
C GLY A 162 15.20 3.82 5.79
N ILE A 163 16.03 2.79 5.62
CA ILE A 163 17.14 2.77 4.66
C ILE A 163 16.61 2.78 3.23
N ILE A 164 15.58 2.00 2.90
CA ILE A 164 14.97 2.00 1.56
C ILE A 164 14.41 3.39 1.24
N VAL A 165 13.69 4.03 2.16
CA VAL A 165 13.16 5.38 1.99
C VAL A 165 14.30 6.39 1.80
N TYR A 166 15.35 6.32 2.62
CA TYR A 166 16.54 7.19 2.50
C TYR A 166 17.28 7.00 1.17
N VAL A 167 17.42 5.76 0.71
CA VAL A 167 18.05 5.44 -0.58
C VAL A 167 17.21 5.94 -1.75
N VAL A 168 15.89 5.75 -1.71
CA VAL A 168 14.96 6.28 -2.73
C VAL A 168 14.98 7.81 -2.72
N ASP A 169 15.08 8.43 -1.55
CA ASP A 169 15.23 9.88 -1.43
C ASP A 169 16.52 10.39 -2.05
N THR A 170 17.64 9.71 -1.76
CA THR A 170 18.96 10.05 -2.32
C THR A 170 19.02 9.86 -3.84
N ILE A 171 18.35 8.84 -4.38
CA ILE A 171 18.29 8.60 -5.83
C ILE A 171 17.45 9.67 -6.53
N GLU A 172 16.35 10.12 -5.91
CA GLU A 172 15.52 11.19 -6.48
C GLU A 172 16.24 12.53 -6.48
N LEU A 173 16.98 12.87 -5.41
CA LEU A 173 17.81 14.09 -5.36
C LEU A 173 18.86 14.09 -6.47
N LYS A 174 19.55 12.97 -6.69
CA LYS A 174 20.52 12.83 -7.79
C LYS A 174 19.88 12.92 -9.17
N ASN A 175 18.65 12.44 -9.35
CA ASN A 175 17.94 12.55 -10.63
C ASN A 175 17.47 13.99 -10.88
N LYS A 176 16.95 14.69 -9.86
CA LYS A 176 16.61 16.11 -9.96
C LYS A 176 17.85 16.97 -10.22
N GLU A 177 18.97 16.72 -9.54
CA GLU A 177 20.25 17.42 -9.82
C GLU A 177 20.72 17.19 -11.26
N LYS A 178 20.55 15.98 -11.82
CA LYS A 178 20.90 15.69 -13.22
C LYS A 178 19.97 16.36 -14.21
N GLU A 179 18.67 16.44 -13.93
CA GLU A 179 17.70 17.17 -14.78
C GLU A 179 17.96 18.68 -14.73
N THR A 180 18.19 19.25 -13.54
CA THR A 180 18.53 20.68 -13.38
C THR A 180 19.88 21.03 -14.01
N ALA A 181 20.88 20.14 -13.90
CA ALA A 181 22.17 20.32 -14.56
C ALA A 181 22.10 20.17 -16.10
N ALA A 182 21.13 19.40 -16.63
CA ALA A 182 20.91 19.24 -18.06
C ALA A 182 20.09 20.38 -18.69
N LEU A 183 19.28 21.11 -17.89
CA LEU A 183 18.39 22.18 -18.36
C LEU A 183 18.89 23.60 -18.12
N GLY A 184 20.00 23.80 -17.39
CA GLY A 184 20.65 25.11 -17.28
C GLY A 184 19.75 26.24 -16.74
N GLN A 185 18.78 25.92 -15.89
CA GLN A 185 17.84 26.89 -15.32
C GLN A 185 17.78 26.72 -13.80
N GLU A 186 18.06 27.81 -13.08
CA GLU A 186 18.03 27.92 -11.62
C GLU A 186 16.66 27.50 -11.03
N PRO A 187 16.65 26.93 -9.81
CA PRO A 187 15.43 26.44 -9.18
C PRO A 187 14.55 27.60 -8.70
N ASP A 188 13.36 27.74 -9.28
CA ASP A 188 12.30 28.56 -8.68
C ASP A 188 11.66 27.79 -7.52
N ILE A 189 11.67 28.48 -6.39
CA ILE A 189 11.39 28.08 -5.00
C ILE A 189 9.91 27.75 -4.81
#